data_AF-A0A0C3Q9J6-F1
#
_entry.id   AF-A0A0C3Q9J6-F1
#
_cell.length_a   1.000
_cell.length_b   1.000
_cell.length_c   1.000
_cell.angle_alpha   90.00
_cell.angle_beta   90.00
_cell.angle_gamma   90.00
#
_symmetry.space_group_name_H-M   'P 1'
#
loop_
_entity.id
_entity.type
_entity.pdbx_description
1 polymer ?
#
loop_
_entity_poly.entity_id
_entity_poly.type
_entity_poly.pdbx_seq_one_letter_code
_entity_poly.pdbx_strand_id
1 'polypeptide(L)'
;MIQDVYGDKVSPSARFKENYTTKLSDSIKARLVLANDELCYNLDDIMPVCEGLNIPIVVDYHHDWIYIAIEILNESRIGIAGQMIGLAQGAFDKMANIATEIEAARLLTYNAARLKEGGKPFTKEAAMAKYYAPVVAQKAAGSAIEWAGGVGFTRETGIEKFWRDSKIGAIYEGTSNIQLNTIAKLLQKSLQLSSEPLSTMVQEKKPKATYE
;
A
#
# COMPACT_ATOMS: atom_id res chain seq x y z
N MET A 1 -21.91 -30.28 13.37
CA MET A 1 -20.74 -29.65 12.73
C MET A 1 -19.57 -29.78 13.70
N ILE A 2 -18.52 -30.50 13.31
CA ILE A 2 -17.27 -30.55 14.08
C ILE A 2 -16.47 -29.33 13.59
N GLN A 3 -16.42 -28.28 14.40
CA GLN A 3 -15.60 -27.10 14.12
C GLN A 3 -14.50 -27.01 15.17
N ASP A 4 -13.30 -26.67 14.71
CA ASP A 4 -12.11 -26.49 15.54
C ASP A 4 -11.42 -25.13 15.25
N VAL A 5 -10.58 -24.72 16.19
CA VAL A 5 -9.60 -23.65 16.07
C VAL A 5 -8.28 -24.29 15.64
N TYR A 6 -7.93 -24.17 14.36
CA TYR A 6 -6.68 -24.59 13.70
C TYR A 6 -5.61 -25.27 14.60
N GLY A 7 -5.60 -26.61 14.67
CA GLY A 7 -4.41 -27.37 15.05
C GLY A 7 -4.59 -28.67 15.84
N ASP A 8 -5.71 -28.89 16.54
CA ASP A 8 -5.94 -30.10 17.33
C ASP A 8 -7.08 -30.95 16.74
N LYS A 9 -6.73 -31.91 15.90
CA LYS A 9 -7.70 -32.82 15.26
C LYS A 9 -8.13 -33.98 16.16
N VAL A 10 -7.42 -34.25 17.25
CA VAL A 10 -7.62 -35.44 18.10
C VAL A 10 -8.71 -35.20 19.13
N SER A 11 -8.67 -34.05 19.82
CA SER A 11 -9.62 -33.71 20.88
C SER A 11 -11.07 -33.56 20.37
N PRO A 12 -11.36 -32.87 19.26
CA PRO A 12 -12.72 -32.74 18.74
C PRO A 12 -13.31 -34.07 18.26
N SER A 13 -12.48 -34.93 17.65
CA SER A 13 -12.87 -36.26 17.19
C SER A 13 -13.23 -37.17 18.36
N ALA A 14 -12.46 -37.12 19.45
CA ALA A 14 -12.77 -37.85 20.68
C ALA A 14 -14.07 -37.36 21.32
N ARG A 15 -14.24 -36.03 21.43
CA ARG A 15 -15.47 -35.41 21.95
C ARG A 15 -16.70 -35.75 21.12
N PHE A 16 -16.55 -35.81 19.79
CA PHE A 16 -17.62 -36.24 18.90
C PHE A 16 -18.03 -37.69 19.16
N LYS A 17 -17.06 -38.62 19.26
CA LYS A 17 -17.32 -40.04 19.58
C LYS A 17 -18.04 -40.20 20.92
N GLU A 18 -17.60 -39.48 21.94
CA GLU A 18 -18.23 -39.49 23.26
C GLU A 18 -19.69 -39.01 23.19
N ASN A 19 -19.94 -37.85 22.57
CA ASN A 19 -21.28 -37.30 22.44
C ASN A 19 -22.20 -38.18 21.60
N TYR A 20 -21.67 -38.79 20.52
CA TYR A 20 -22.41 -39.74 19.70
C TYR A 20 -22.86 -40.96 20.51
N THR A 21 -21.99 -41.47 21.37
CA THR A 21 -22.29 -42.67 22.15
C THR A 21 -23.24 -42.37 23.32
N THR A 22 -23.01 -41.26 24.03
CA THR A 22 -23.62 -41.00 25.34
C THR A 22 -24.83 -40.08 25.32
N LYS A 23 -24.95 -39.17 24.33
CA LYS A 23 -25.97 -38.09 24.35
C LYS A 23 -26.97 -38.18 23.21
N LEU A 24 -26.64 -38.82 22.11
CA LEU A 24 -27.50 -38.89 20.91
C LEU A 24 -28.51 -40.04 21.02
N SER A 25 -29.77 -39.75 20.72
CA SER A 25 -30.85 -40.74 20.68
C SER A 25 -30.79 -41.57 19.39
N ASP A 26 -31.36 -42.79 19.43
CA ASP A 26 -31.30 -43.73 18.31
C ASP A 26 -32.00 -43.18 17.04
N SER A 27 -33.06 -42.39 17.21
CA SER A 27 -33.74 -41.71 16.10
C SER A 27 -32.86 -40.68 15.37
N ILE A 28 -31.92 -40.05 16.08
CA ILE A 28 -31.00 -39.08 15.47
C ILE A 28 -29.82 -39.82 14.85
N LYS A 29 -29.27 -40.84 15.53
CA LYS A 29 -28.20 -41.71 15.00
C LYS A 29 -28.59 -42.32 13.66
N ALA A 30 -29.83 -42.81 13.54
CA ALA A 30 -30.34 -43.42 12.31
C ALA A 30 -30.42 -42.47 11.09
N ARG A 31 -30.31 -41.16 11.30
CA ARG A 31 -30.41 -40.13 10.23
C ARG A 31 -29.15 -39.27 10.12
N LEU A 32 -28.15 -39.51 10.96
CA LEU A 32 -26.92 -38.74 10.93
C LEU A 32 -26.07 -39.19 9.74
N VAL A 33 -25.60 -38.22 8.97
CA VAL A 33 -24.64 -38.40 7.89
C VAL A 33 -23.53 -37.39 8.12
N LEU A 34 -22.28 -37.84 7.99
CA LEU A 34 -21.12 -36.95 8.04
C LEU A 34 -20.75 -36.52 6.63
N ALA A 35 -20.27 -35.31 6.48
CA ALA A 35 -19.65 -34.83 5.25
C ALA A 35 -18.20 -34.49 5.59
N ASN A 36 -17.25 -34.82 4.69
CA ASN A 36 -15.91 -34.27 4.82
C ASN A 36 -15.93 -32.79 4.41
N ASP A 37 -15.18 -31.98 5.12
CA ASP A 37 -14.86 -30.61 4.74
C ASP A 37 -13.35 -30.53 4.72
N GLU A 38 -12.77 -30.59 3.52
CA GLU A 38 -11.34 -30.73 3.30
C GLU A 38 -10.53 -29.53 3.84
N LEU A 39 -11.21 -28.43 4.19
CA LEU A 39 -10.60 -27.29 4.85
C LEU A 39 -10.18 -27.58 6.30
N CYS A 40 -10.91 -28.45 7.01
CA CYS A 40 -10.66 -28.75 8.43
C CYS A 40 -10.30 -30.21 8.69
N TYR A 41 -10.95 -31.15 8.01
CA TYR A 41 -10.78 -32.59 8.20
C TYR A 41 -10.81 -33.31 6.85
N ASN A 42 -9.70 -33.94 6.51
CA ASN A 42 -9.61 -34.73 5.28
C ASN A 42 -10.26 -36.11 5.45
N LEU A 43 -10.30 -36.90 4.38
CA LEU A 43 -10.89 -38.24 4.41
C LEU A 43 -10.18 -39.15 5.44
N ASP A 44 -8.86 -39.08 5.55
CA ASP A 44 -8.07 -39.89 6.48
C ASP A 44 -8.39 -39.57 7.96
N ASP A 45 -8.75 -38.32 8.26
CA ASP A 45 -9.15 -37.89 9.60
C ASP A 45 -10.55 -38.41 9.99
N ILE A 46 -11.51 -38.39 9.05
CA ILE A 46 -12.93 -38.69 9.31
C ILE A 46 -13.27 -40.17 9.11
N MET A 47 -12.63 -40.86 8.16
CA MET A 47 -12.96 -42.24 7.81
C MET A 47 -12.91 -43.20 9.01
N PRO A 48 -11.89 -43.16 9.90
CA PRO A 48 -11.84 -44.02 11.08
C PRO A 48 -12.98 -43.76 12.08
N VAL A 49 -13.54 -42.55 12.09
CA VAL A 49 -14.69 -42.19 12.94
C VAL A 49 -15.98 -42.73 12.36
N CYS A 50 -16.17 -42.58 11.05
CA CYS A 50 -17.35 -43.08 10.33
C CYS A 50 -17.44 -44.61 10.39
N GLU A 51 -16.34 -45.30 10.12
CA GLU A 51 -16.27 -46.77 10.18
C GLU A 51 -16.50 -47.28 11.61
N GLY A 52 -15.83 -46.67 12.60
CA GLY A 52 -15.94 -47.07 14.00
C GLY A 52 -17.33 -46.86 14.62
N LEU A 53 -18.11 -45.92 14.10
CA LEU A 53 -19.45 -45.58 14.61
C LEU A 53 -20.58 -46.00 13.65
N ASN A 54 -20.25 -46.63 12.52
CA ASN A 54 -21.15 -47.00 11.45
C ASN A 54 -22.02 -45.82 10.95
N ILE A 55 -21.40 -44.66 10.76
CA ILE A 55 -22.06 -43.44 10.27
C ILE A 55 -21.78 -43.29 8.77
N PRO A 56 -22.82 -43.14 7.91
CA PRO A 56 -22.63 -42.87 6.49
C PRO A 56 -21.89 -41.56 6.27
N ILE A 57 -21.00 -41.54 5.26
CA ILE A 57 -20.27 -40.33 4.84
C ILE A 57 -20.66 -39.92 3.42
N VAL A 58 -20.83 -38.62 3.20
CA VAL A 58 -20.92 -37.99 1.88
C VAL A 58 -19.58 -37.32 1.60
N VAL A 59 -18.97 -37.69 0.47
CA VAL A 59 -17.72 -37.07 0.05
C VAL A 59 -18.02 -35.79 -0.72
N ASP A 60 -17.57 -34.67 -0.18
CA ASP A 60 -17.78 -33.35 -0.74
C ASP A 60 -16.61 -32.94 -1.64
N TYR A 61 -16.72 -33.26 -2.93
CA TYR A 61 -15.67 -33.03 -3.95
C TYR A 61 -15.61 -31.60 -4.52
N HIS A 62 -16.44 -30.65 -4.04
CA HIS A 62 -16.56 -29.35 -4.71
C HIS A 62 -15.50 -28.31 -4.30
N HIS A 63 -14.70 -28.58 -3.27
CA HIS A 63 -13.65 -27.66 -2.78
C HIS A 63 -12.30 -27.85 -3.51
N ASP A 64 -11.99 -29.06 -4.00
CA ASP A 64 -10.73 -29.40 -4.71
C ASP A 64 -10.46 -28.52 -5.94
N TRP A 65 -11.51 -28.22 -6.71
CA TRP A 65 -11.38 -27.49 -7.97
C TRP A 65 -10.93 -26.04 -7.79
N ILE A 66 -11.22 -25.42 -6.64
CA ILE A 66 -10.86 -24.03 -6.37
C ILE A 66 -9.35 -23.91 -6.13
N TYR A 67 -8.77 -24.83 -5.37
CA TYR A 67 -7.33 -24.85 -5.11
C TYR A 67 -6.53 -25.11 -6.38
N ILE A 68 -6.94 -26.12 -7.17
CA ILE A 68 -6.33 -26.43 -8.46
C ILE A 68 -6.45 -25.23 -9.42
N ALA A 69 -7.61 -24.56 -9.46
CA ALA A 69 -7.79 -23.39 -10.31
C ALA A 69 -6.92 -22.20 -9.90
N ILE A 70 -6.78 -21.93 -8.60
CA ILE A 70 -5.91 -20.85 -8.08
C ILE A 70 -4.44 -21.15 -8.34
N GLU A 71 -4.00 -22.39 -8.12
CA GLU A 71 -2.63 -22.84 -8.35
C GLU A 71 -2.27 -22.78 -9.84
N ILE A 72 -3.15 -23.31 -10.71
CA ILE A 72 -3.01 -23.16 -12.16
C ILE A 72 -2.99 -21.69 -12.55
N LEU A 73 -3.85 -20.83 -12.00
CA LEU A 73 -3.84 -19.40 -12.32
C LEU A 73 -2.50 -18.74 -11.97
N ASN A 74 -1.95 -19.02 -10.78
CA ASN A 74 -0.67 -18.47 -10.31
C ASN A 74 0.51 -18.89 -11.19
N GLU A 75 0.54 -20.15 -11.63
CA GLU A 75 1.61 -20.68 -12.49
C GLU A 75 1.34 -20.47 -13.99
N SER A 76 0.10 -20.13 -14.36
CA SER A 76 -0.29 -19.94 -15.76
C SER A 76 0.34 -18.69 -16.38
N ARG A 77 0.33 -18.69 -17.71
CA ARG A 77 0.65 -17.51 -18.53
C ARG A 77 -0.19 -16.28 -18.17
N ILE A 78 -1.42 -16.47 -17.66
CA ILE A 78 -2.30 -15.36 -17.24
C ILE A 78 -1.80 -14.74 -15.93
N GLY A 79 -1.42 -15.56 -14.94
CA GLY A 79 -0.82 -15.08 -13.69
C GLY A 79 0.48 -14.33 -13.92
N ILE A 80 1.38 -14.89 -14.74
CA ILE A 80 2.63 -14.23 -15.14
C ILE A 80 2.35 -12.89 -15.86
N ALA A 81 1.40 -12.88 -16.81
CA ALA A 81 1.01 -11.64 -17.48
C ALA A 81 0.45 -10.59 -16.52
N GLY A 82 -0.35 -11.00 -15.53
CA GLY A 82 -0.86 -10.13 -14.47
C GLY A 82 0.25 -9.47 -13.66
N GLN A 83 1.29 -10.23 -13.28
CA GLN A 83 2.45 -9.69 -12.59
C GLN A 83 3.21 -8.65 -13.43
N MET A 84 3.39 -8.93 -14.73
CA MET A 84 4.05 -8.00 -15.66
C MET A 84 3.26 -6.70 -15.84
N ILE A 85 1.93 -6.78 -15.90
CA ILE A 85 1.04 -5.61 -15.93
C ILE A 85 1.19 -4.80 -14.63
N GLY A 86 1.22 -5.47 -13.47
CA GLY A 86 1.43 -4.82 -12.18
C GLY A 86 2.75 -4.05 -12.11
N LEU A 87 3.84 -4.64 -12.60
CA LEU A 87 5.15 -3.97 -12.69
C LEU A 87 5.10 -2.75 -13.62
N ALA A 88 4.49 -2.90 -14.80
CA ALA A 88 4.35 -1.81 -15.75
C ALA A 88 3.50 -0.66 -15.17
N GLN A 89 2.36 -0.98 -14.55
CA GLN A 89 1.49 0.01 -13.91
C GLN A 89 2.23 0.76 -12.79
N GLY A 90 2.98 0.05 -11.95
CA GLY A 90 3.79 0.68 -10.90
C GLY A 90 4.82 1.67 -11.47
N ALA A 91 5.44 1.36 -12.61
CA ALA A 91 6.33 2.27 -13.30
C ALA A 91 5.58 3.50 -13.87
N PHE A 92 4.41 3.30 -14.48
CA PHE A 92 3.57 4.39 -15.00
C PHE A 92 3.09 5.34 -13.90
N ASP A 93 2.62 4.81 -12.77
CA ASP A 93 2.15 5.61 -11.65
C ASP A 93 3.29 6.44 -11.06
N LYS A 94 4.48 5.83 -10.90
CA LYS A 94 5.68 6.54 -10.43
C LYS A 94 6.10 7.62 -11.43
N MET A 95 6.04 7.35 -12.73
CA MET A 95 6.33 8.34 -13.79
C MET A 95 5.35 9.51 -13.76
N ALA A 96 4.05 9.26 -13.62
CA ALA A 96 3.02 10.31 -13.54
C ALA A 96 3.22 11.21 -12.31
N ASN A 97 3.55 10.63 -11.16
CA ASN A 97 3.88 11.38 -9.95
C ASN A 97 5.13 12.26 -10.15
N ILE A 98 6.20 11.72 -10.71
CA ILE A 98 7.43 12.47 -10.99
C ILE A 98 7.16 13.60 -11.98
N ALA A 99 6.38 13.37 -13.02
CA ALA A 99 6.00 14.41 -13.98
C ALA A 99 5.26 15.57 -13.29
N THR A 100 4.35 15.26 -12.37
CA THR A 100 3.63 16.25 -11.56
C THR A 100 4.58 17.04 -10.66
N GLU A 101 5.54 16.37 -10.01
CA GLU A 101 6.55 17.00 -9.17
C GLU A 101 7.49 17.92 -9.98
N ILE A 102 7.83 17.54 -11.21
CA ILE A 102 8.63 18.37 -12.13
C ILE A 102 7.86 19.65 -12.48
N GLU A 103 6.57 19.54 -12.78
CA GLU A 103 5.73 20.72 -13.04
C GLU A 103 5.66 21.63 -11.81
N ALA A 104 5.47 21.06 -10.61
CA ALA A 104 5.49 21.83 -9.37
C ALA A 104 6.83 22.56 -9.16
N ALA A 105 7.97 21.88 -9.38
CA ALA A 105 9.29 22.49 -9.29
C ALA A 105 9.52 23.61 -10.33
N ARG A 106 9.00 23.43 -11.55
CA ARG A 106 9.02 24.43 -12.62
C ARG A 106 8.23 25.67 -12.22
N LEU A 107 7.02 25.49 -11.71
CA LEU A 107 6.17 26.59 -11.24
C LEU A 107 6.78 27.35 -10.06
N LEU A 108 7.39 26.65 -9.10
CA LEU A 108 8.12 27.30 -8.01
C LEU A 108 9.26 28.19 -8.53
N THR A 109 10.05 27.66 -9.47
CA THR A 109 11.16 28.40 -10.10
C THR A 109 10.67 29.63 -10.83
N TYR A 110 9.65 29.49 -11.69
CA TYR A 110 9.10 30.60 -12.45
C TYR A 110 8.40 31.64 -11.57
N ASN A 111 7.73 31.22 -10.51
CA ASN A 111 7.14 32.16 -9.56
C ASN A 111 8.22 32.98 -8.85
N ALA A 112 9.31 32.35 -8.40
CA ALA A 112 10.44 33.06 -7.80
C ALA A 112 11.07 34.08 -8.76
N ALA A 113 11.26 33.70 -10.03
CA ALA A 113 11.76 34.58 -11.08
C ALA A 113 10.82 35.78 -11.33
N ARG A 114 9.52 35.50 -11.51
CA ARG A 114 8.48 36.52 -11.69
C ARG A 114 8.42 37.53 -10.55
N LEU A 115 8.54 37.06 -9.30
CA LEU A 115 8.56 37.96 -8.13
C LEU A 115 9.81 38.85 -8.13
N LYS A 116 10.98 38.29 -8.47
CA LYS A 116 12.22 39.04 -8.61
C LYS A 116 12.13 40.13 -9.69
N GLU A 117 11.64 39.78 -10.88
CA GLU A 117 11.45 40.73 -11.97
C GLU A 117 10.45 41.83 -11.61
N GLY A 118 9.38 41.49 -10.90
CA GLY A 118 8.40 42.44 -10.41
C GLY A 118 8.85 43.29 -9.21
N GLY A 119 10.11 43.19 -8.78
CA GLY A 119 10.64 43.93 -7.63
C GLY A 119 10.02 43.55 -6.28
N LYS A 120 9.36 42.38 -6.20
CA LYS A 120 8.70 41.89 -4.98
C LYS A 120 9.66 41.06 -4.13
N PRO A 121 9.44 40.96 -2.82
CA PRO A 121 10.16 40.00 -1.99
C PRO A 121 9.98 38.57 -2.55
N PHE A 122 11.09 37.87 -2.74
CA PHE A 122 11.10 36.54 -3.39
C PHE A 122 12.01 35.51 -2.70
N THR A 123 12.70 35.89 -1.62
CA THR A 123 13.72 35.05 -0.96
C THR A 123 13.17 33.72 -0.48
N LYS A 124 11.93 33.70 0.01
CA LYS A 124 11.26 32.47 0.48
C LYS A 124 10.95 31.54 -0.70
N GLU A 125 10.37 32.07 -1.76
CA GLU A 125 10.01 31.34 -2.98
C GLU A 125 11.25 30.81 -3.70
N ALA A 126 12.33 31.60 -3.76
CA ALA A 126 13.61 31.15 -4.29
C ALA A 126 14.21 30.02 -3.45
N ALA A 127 14.17 30.11 -2.10
CA ALA A 127 14.64 29.04 -1.24
C ALA A 127 13.83 27.75 -1.41
N MET A 128 12.51 27.86 -1.54
CA MET A 128 11.62 26.73 -1.84
C MET A 128 11.95 26.08 -3.19
N ALA A 129 12.10 26.88 -4.26
CA ALA A 129 12.43 26.39 -5.58
C ALA A 129 13.80 25.70 -5.60
N LYS A 130 14.82 26.35 -5.03
CA LYS A 130 16.20 25.83 -4.97
C LYS A 130 16.29 24.55 -4.15
N TYR A 131 15.51 24.42 -3.09
CA TYR A 131 15.42 23.18 -2.31
C TYR A 131 14.71 22.06 -3.09
N TYR A 132 13.54 22.36 -3.66
CA TYR A 132 12.64 21.33 -4.19
C TYR A 132 13.08 20.78 -5.55
N ALA A 133 13.56 21.64 -6.45
CA ALA A 133 14.00 21.22 -7.79
C ALA A 133 15.05 20.08 -7.78
N PRO A 134 16.15 20.14 -7.01
CA PRO A 134 17.13 19.05 -6.96
C PRO A 134 16.60 17.79 -6.25
N VAL A 135 15.64 17.91 -5.33
CA VAL A 135 14.97 16.74 -4.73
C VAL A 135 14.20 15.96 -5.80
N VAL A 136 13.42 16.68 -6.61
CA VAL A 136 12.68 16.08 -7.72
C VAL A 136 13.62 15.52 -8.79
N ALA A 137 14.69 16.24 -9.12
CA ALA A 137 15.69 15.78 -10.10
C ALA A 137 16.38 14.47 -9.66
N GLN A 138 16.76 14.37 -8.38
CA GLN A 138 17.34 13.13 -7.82
C GLN A 138 16.35 11.97 -7.89
N LYS A 139 15.08 12.21 -7.55
CA LYS A 139 14.03 11.19 -7.61
C LYS A 139 13.75 10.73 -9.05
N ALA A 140 13.68 11.66 -10.00
CA ALA A 140 13.47 11.37 -11.41
C ALA A 140 14.61 10.52 -11.99
N ALA A 141 15.86 10.98 -11.80
CA ALA A 141 17.04 10.27 -12.30
C ALA A 141 17.23 8.91 -11.60
N GLY A 142 16.96 8.82 -10.30
CA GLY A 142 17.06 7.56 -9.55
C GLY A 142 16.03 6.53 -10.04
N SER A 143 14.81 6.98 -10.31
CA SER A 143 13.76 6.12 -10.87
C SER A 143 14.11 5.63 -12.27
N ALA A 144 14.73 6.48 -13.09
CA ALA A 144 15.20 6.08 -14.42
C ALA A 144 16.29 5.00 -14.36
N ILE A 145 17.22 5.07 -13.38
CA ILE A 145 18.21 4.02 -13.15
C ILE A 145 17.52 2.70 -12.77
N GLU A 146 16.57 2.75 -11.83
CA GLU A 146 15.82 1.56 -11.39
C GLU A 146 15.05 0.91 -12.54
N TRP A 147 14.35 1.70 -13.36
CA TRP A 147 13.60 1.18 -14.52
C TRP A 147 14.50 0.59 -15.60
N ALA A 148 15.69 1.16 -15.79
CA ALA A 148 16.68 0.60 -16.71
C ALA A 148 17.39 -0.64 -16.13
N GLY A 149 17.19 -0.98 -14.85
CA GLY A 149 17.87 -2.10 -14.20
C GLY A 149 19.40 -1.93 -14.19
N GLY A 150 20.13 -3.04 -14.27
CA GLY A 150 21.60 -3.04 -14.16
C GLY A 150 22.29 -2.09 -15.16
N VAL A 151 21.78 -1.98 -16.39
CA VAL A 151 22.37 -1.11 -17.41
C VAL A 151 22.21 0.38 -17.09
N GLY A 152 21.19 0.75 -16.32
CA GLY A 152 20.98 2.11 -15.84
C GLY A 152 22.08 2.62 -14.91
N PHE A 153 22.76 1.71 -14.21
CA PHE A 153 23.90 2.03 -13.33
C PHE A 153 25.24 2.07 -14.08
N THR A 154 25.28 1.55 -15.31
CA THR A 154 26.49 1.58 -16.14
C THR A 154 26.66 2.95 -16.81
N ARG A 155 27.90 3.24 -17.24
CA ARG A 155 28.20 4.48 -17.97
C ARG A 155 27.80 4.44 -19.43
N GLU A 156 27.40 3.29 -19.97
CA GLU A 156 27.08 3.10 -21.38
C GLU A 156 25.85 3.90 -21.82
N THR A 157 24.82 3.93 -20.98
CA THR A 157 23.57 4.66 -21.24
C THR A 157 23.63 6.11 -20.78
N GLY A 158 24.56 6.45 -19.88
CA GLY A 158 24.69 7.77 -19.27
C GLY A 158 23.57 8.13 -18.28
N ILE A 159 22.64 7.23 -17.95
CA ILE A 159 21.51 7.51 -17.05
C ILE A 159 22.03 7.85 -15.64
N GLU A 160 23.00 7.09 -15.13
CA GLU A 160 23.62 7.32 -13.81
C GLU A 160 24.21 8.73 -13.64
N LYS A 161 24.70 9.32 -14.74
CA LYS A 161 25.27 10.66 -14.76
C LYS A 161 24.26 11.71 -14.30
N PHE A 162 23.01 11.62 -14.75
CA PHE A 162 21.97 12.56 -14.34
C PHE A 162 21.70 12.52 -12.83
N TRP A 163 21.75 11.33 -12.24
CA TRP A 163 21.58 11.19 -10.80
C TRP A 163 22.76 11.81 -10.05
N ARG A 164 24.00 11.50 -10.44
CA ARG A 164 25.21 12.11 -9.84
C ARG A 164 25.19 13.63 -9.95
N ASP A 165 24.89 14.16 -11.14
CA ASP A 165 24.89 15.59 -11.39
C ASP A 165 23.78 16.29 -10.59
N SER A 166 22.60 15.67 -10.46
CA SER A 166 21.49 16.22 -9.68
C SER A 166 21.81 16.38 -8.19
N LYS A 167 22.78 15.63 -7.65
CA LYS A 167 23.14 15.69 -6.24
C LYS A 167 23.72 17.04 -5.85
N ILE A 168 24.39 17.70 -6.79
CA ILE A 168 25.09 18.94 -6.50
C ILE A 168 24.14 20.09 -6.11
N GLY A 169 22.91 20.08 -6.64
CA GLY A 169 21.90 21.08 -6.31
C GLY A 169 21.47 21.07 -4.83
N ALA A 170 21.66 19.95 -4.13
CA ALA A 170 21.42 19.88 -2.69
C ALA A 170 22.54 20.51 -1.84
N ILE A 171 23.69 20.85 -2.44
CA ILE A 171 24.93 21.22 -1.74
C ILE A 171 25.34 22.67 -2.04
N TYR A 172 25.54 23.01 -3.32
CA TYR A 172 26.00 24.36 -3.70
C TYR A 172 24.91 25.41 -3.51
N GLU A 173 25.33 26.68 -3.44
CA GLU A 173 24.44 27.86 -3.29
C GLU A 173 23.51 27.75 -2.06
N GLY A 174 24.02 27.11 -0.99
CA GLY A 174 23.33 26.89 0.27
C GLY A 174 22.65 25.52 0.32
N THR A 175 23.09 24.65 1.21
CA THR A 175 22.61 23.26 1.30
C THR A 175 21.10 23.15 1.55
N SER A 176 20.50 21.98 1.33
CA SER A 176 19.07 21.76 1.61
C SER A 176 18.65 22.22 3.02
N ASN A 177 19.47 21.96 4.04
CA ASN A 177 19.20 22.40 5.41
C ASN A 177 19.23 23.92 5.57
N ILE A 178 20.14 24.61 4.87
CA ILE A 178 20.20 26.08 4.87
C ILE A 178 18.95 26.67 4.21
N GLN A 179 18.46 26.08 3.12
CA GLN A 179 17.23 26.51 2.46
C GLN A 179 16.02 26.30 3.37
N LEU A 180 15.88 25.12 3.97
CA LEU A 180 14.81 24.81 4.93
C LEU A 180 14.83 25.76 6.12
N ASN A 181 16.01 26.05 6.68
CA ASN A 181 16.16 27.02 7.76
C ASN A 181 15.73 28.43 7.33
N THR A 182 16.06 28.83 6.09
CA THR A 182 15.65 30.13 5.54
C THR A 182 14.14 30.21 5.38
N ILE A 183 13.51 29.15 4.85
CA ILE A 183 12.06 29.04 4.71
C ILE A 183 11.39 29.15 6.09
N ALA A 184 11.85 28.37 7.07
CA ALA A 184 11.30 28.36 8.42
C ALA A 184 11.38 29.74 9.09
N LYS A 185 12.54 30.41 9.00
CA LYS A 185 12.74 31.77 9.54
C LYS A 185 11.77 32.78 8.92
N LEU A 186 11.59 32.74 7.60
CA LEU A 186 10.70 33.67 6.89
C LEU A 186 9.22 33.40 7.20
N LEU A 187 8.83 32.13 7.37
CA LEU A 187 7.48 31.76 7.81
C LEU A 187 7.19 32.25 9.22
N GLN A 188 8.10 32.03 10.18
CA GLN A 188 7.94 32.52 11.56
C GLN A 188 7.77 34.04 11.60
N LYS A 189 8.60 34.78 10.84
CA LYS A 189 8.46 36.24 10.74
C LYS A 189 7.09 36.64 10.19
N SER A 190 6.58 35.94 9.17
CA SER A 190 5.25 36.24 8.61
C SER A 190 4.11 35.96 9.58
N LEU A 191 4.22 34.91 10.41
CA LEU A 191 3.24 34.57 11.43
C LEU A 191 3.24 35.55 12.61
N GLN A 192 4.41 36.06 12.99
CA GLN A 192 4.52 37.11 14.02
C GLN A 192 3.90 38.44 13.56
N LEU A 193 3.92 38.73 12.25
CA LEU A 193 3.27 39.89 11.66
C LEU A 193 1.74 39.73 11.54
N SER A 194 1.23 38.49 11.49
CA SER A 194 -0.19 38.18 11.34
C SER A 194 -0.91 37.95 12.68
N SER A 195 -0.47 38.61 13.75
CA SER A 195 -0.83 38.31 15.15
C SER A 195 -2.29 38.62 15.54
N GLU A 196 -3.27 38.35 14.67
CA GLU A 196 -4.60 38.04 15.16
C GLU A 196 -4.57 36.65 15.80
N PRO A 197 -5.06 36.49 17.04
CA PRO A 197 -5.08 35.20 17.69
C PRO A 197 -6.02 34.25 16.95
N LEU A 198 -5.62 32.98 16.79
CA LEU A 198 -6.43 31.94 16.12
C LEU A 198 -7.87 31.84 16.67
N SER A 199 -8.08 32.29 17.91
CA SER A 199 -9.39 32.37 18.57
C SER A 199 -10.38 33.31 17.89
N THR A 200 -9.93 34.39 17.21
CA THR A 200 -10.84 35.30 16.49
C THR A 200 -11.28 34.73 15.15
N MET A 201 -10.42 33.96 14.45
CA MET A 201 -10.74 33.36 13.14
C MET A 201 -11.75 32.21 13.21
N VAL A 202 -11.91 31.56 14.37
CA VAL A 202 -12.85 30.44 14.56
C VAL A 202 -14.27 30.93 14.92
N GLN A 203 -14.44 32.17 15.41
CA GLN A 203 -15.73 32.66 15.92
C GLN A 203 -16.71 33.14 14.84
N GLU A 204 -16.29 33.39 13.60
CA GLU A 204 -17.16 34.03 12.57
C GLU A 204 -18.03 33.07 11.72
N LYS A 205 -18.10 31.77 12.01
CA LYS A 205 -18.89 30.82 11.19
C LYS A 205 -20.00 30.06 11.93
N LYS A 206 -20.86 30.78 12.65
CA LYS A 206 -22.25 30.32 12.84
C LYS A 206 -23.20 31.27 12.12
N PRO A 207 -23.73 30.94 10.93
CA PRO A 207 -24.83 31.70 10.37
C PRO A 207 -25.99 31.67 11.38
N LYS A 208 -26.44 32.84 11.84
CA LYS A 208 -27.74 32.95 12.51
C LYS A 208 -28.78 32.57 11.47
N ALA A 209 -29.36 31.38 11.59
CA ALA A 209 -30.57 31.04 10.87
C ALA A 209 -31.69 31.93 11.41
N THR A 210 -31.94 33.07 10.75
CA THR A 210 -33.20 33.78 10.85
C THR A 210 -34.20 33.04 9.98
N TYR A 211 -35.10 32.28 10.62
CA TYR A 211 -36.34 31.85 10.01
C TYR A 211 -37.35 32.97 10.23
N GLU A 212 -37.71 33.68 9.16
CA GLU A 212 -38.96 34.43 9.02
C GLU A 212 -39.90 33.63 8.12
#